data_AF-A0AA42B3R0-F1
#
_entry.id   AF-A0AA42B3R0-F1
#
_cell.length_a   1.000
_cell.length_b   1.000
_cell.length_c   1.000
_cell.angle_alpha   90.00
_cell.angle_beta   90.00
_cell.angle_gamma   90.00
#
_symmetry.space_group_name_H-M   'P 1'
#
loop_
_entity.id
_entity.type
_entity.pdbx_description
1 polymer ?
#
loop_
_entity_poly.entity_id
_entity_poly.type
_entity_poly.pdbx_seq_one_letter_code
_entity_poly.pdbx_strand_id
1 'polypeptide(L)' 'MDEMRKKSIKEAKSTTGEGLEWGVAFGFGPGLTVETLVLRSVPINMATRN' A
#
# COMPACT_ATOMS: atom_id res chain seq x y z
N MET A 1 5.98 -1.25 -2.93
CA MET A 1 4.55 -0.90 -3.09
C MET A 1 3.80 -1.84 -4.03
N ASP A 2 4.43 -2.28 -5.12
CA ASP A 2 3.75 -3.13 -6.10
C ASP A 2 3.35 -4.52 -5.56
N GLU A 3 4.20 -5.14 -4.74
CA GLU A 3 3.86 -6.41 -4.08
C GLU A 3 2.70 -6.25 -3.08
N MET A 4 2.68 -5.17 -2.29
CA MET A 4 1.56 -4.85 -1.38
C MET A 4 0.25 -4.71 -2.14
N ARG A 5 0.27 -4.01 -3.29
CA ARG A 5 -0.88 -3.88 -4.18
C ARG A 5 -1.33 -5.23 -4.76
N LYS A 6 -0.41 -6.04 -5.31
CA LYS A 6 -0.72 -7.36 -5.89
C LYS A 6 -1.30 -8.31 -4.83
N LYS A 7 -0.71 -8.34 -3.63
CA LYS A 7 -1.21 -9.13 -2.50
C LYS A 7 -2.61 -8.67 -2.07
N SER A 8 -2.82 -7.35 -1.95
CA SER A 8 -4.13 -6.79 -1.61
C SER A 8 -5.22 -7.19 -2.61
N ILE A 9 -4.90 -7.21 -3.91
CA ILE A 9 -5.81 -7.71 -4.96
C ILE A 9 -6.06 -9.22 -4.79
N LYS A 10 -5.00 -10.02 -4.60
CA LYS A 10 -5.09 -11.47 -4.44
C LYS A 10 -5.96 -11.87 -3.24
N GLU A 11 -5.90 -11.09 -2.16
CA GLU A 11 -6.66 -11.31 -0.92
C GLU A 11 -8.00 -10.56 -0.88
N ALA A 12 -8.44 -9.97 -1.99
CA ALA A 12 -9.69 -9.20 -2.11
C ALA A 12 -9.85 -8.12 -1.01
N LYS A 13 -8.75 -7.43 -0.67
CA LYS A 13 -8.79 -6.30 0.27
C LYS A 13 -9.48 -5.10 -0.36
N SER A 14 -10.01 -4.21 0.50
CA SER A 14 -10.72 -3.01 0.09
C SER A 14 -9.82 -1.91 -0.50
N THR A 15 -8.55 -1.87 -0.12
CA THR A 15 -7.59 -0.84 -0.55
C THR A 15 -6.26 -1.45 -0.98
N THR A 16 -5.47 -0.68 -1.73
CA THR A 16 -4.09 -1.05 -2.12
C THR A 16 -3.13 -1.16 -0.94
N GLY A 17 -3.51 -0.62 0.23
CA GLY A 17 -2.77 -0.67 1.50
C GLY A 17 -3.22 -1.81 2.40
N GLU A 18 -3.42 -3.01 1.84
CA GLU A 18 -3.86 -4.21 2.58
C GLU A 18 -5.21 -4.05 3.31
N GLY A 19 -6.05 -3.13 2.84
CA GLY A 19 -7.35 -2.81 3.43
C GLY A 19 -7.34 -1.66 4.44
N LEU A 20 -6.18 -1.08 4.72
CA LEU A 20 -6.02 0.11 5.58
C LEU A 20 -6.07 1.39 4.75
N GLU A 21 -6.53 2.49 5.35
CA GLU A 21 -6.52 3.79 4.68
C GLU A 21 -5.13 4.44 4.67
N TRP A 22 -4.39 4.30 5.77
CA TRP A 22 -3.12 4.98 5.99
C TRP A 22 -1.99 3.99 6.26
N GLY A 23 -0.78 4.35 5.85
CA GLY A 23 0.44 3.61 6.13
C GLY A 23 1.65 4.52 6.21
N VAL A 24 2.76 3.98 6.71
CA VAL A 24 4.06 4.67 6.72
C VAL A 24 5.08 3.85 5.93
N ALA A 25 5.92 4.52 5.15
CA ALA A 25 7.07 3.92 4.49
C ALA A 25 8.37 4.57 5.01
N PHE A 26 9.36 3.73 5.29
CA PHE A 26 10.69 4.14 5.72
C PHE A 26 11.71 3.85 4.63
N GLY A 27 12.48 4.87 4.25
CA GLY A 27 13.68 4.76 3.42
C GLY A 27 14.93 4.91 4.29
N PHE A 28 15.87 3.98 4.19
CA PHE A 28 17.14 4.03 4.91
C PHE A 28 18.28 4.28 3.92
N GLY A 29 19.00 5.39 4.10
CA GLY A 29 20.13 5.79 3.26
C GLY A 29 21.49 5.49 3.91
N PRO A 30 22.59 5.56 3.15
CA PRO A 30 23.93 5.43 3.71
C PRO A 30 24.20 6.56 4.73
N GLY A 31 24.54 6.19 5.97
CA GLY A 31 24.72 7.12 7.09
C GLY A 31 23.65 6.91 8.19
N LEU A 32 23.14 8.02 8.76
CA LEU A 32 22.08 8.04 9.77
C LEU A 32 20.82 8.75 9.26
N THR A 33 20.48 8.59 7.97
CA THR A 33 19.28 9.22 7.40
C THR A 33 18.12 8.22 7.33
N VAL A 34 16.95 8.68 7.79
CA VAL A 34 15.68 7.98 7.68
C VAL A 34 14.69 8.91 6.98
N GLU A 35 14.21 8.49 5.83
CA GLU A 35 13.10 9.15 5.14
C GLU A 35 11.79 8.50 5.60
N THR A 36 10.85 9.30 6.08
CA THR A 36 9.54 8.82 6.53
C THR A 36 8.46 9.43 5.66
N LEU A 37 7.68 8.58 4.98
CA LEU A 37 6.57 9.01 4.12
C LEU A 37 5.25 8.51 4.71
N VAL A 38 4.30 9.43 4.89
CA VAL A 38 2.90 9.06 5.18
C VAL A 38 2.20 8.79 3.87
N LEU A 39 1.55 7.64 3.78
CA LEU A 39 0.88 7.17 2.57
C LEU A 39 -0.61 7.03 2.82
N ARG A 40 -1.40 7.53 1.86
CA ARG A 40 -2.83 7.24 1.78
C ARG A 40 -3.06 6.18 0.72
N SER A 41 -3.79 5.14 1.09
CA SER A 41 -4.16 4.05 0.19
C SER A 41 -5.23 4.49 -0.83
N VAL A 42 -5.40 3.67 -1.86
CA VAL A 42 -6.43 3.86 -2.88
C VAL A 42 -7.39 2.67 -2.84
N PRO A 43 -8.71 2.86 -2.98
CA PRO A 43 -9.66 1.76 -3.09
C PRO A 43 -9.32 0.81 -4.25
N ILE A 44 -9.43 -0.50 -4.03
CA ILE A 44 -9.37 -1.47 -5.12
C ILE A 44 -10.75 -1.55 -5.73
N ASN A 45 -10.91 -1.03 -6.95
CA ASN A 45 -12.16 -1.18 -7.68
C ASN A 45 -12.24 -2.63 -8.19
N MET A 46 -12.93 -3.49 -7.43
CA MET A 46 -13.29 -4.81 -7.90
C MET A 46 -14.37 -4.61 -8.94
N ALA A 47 -13.99 -4.49 -10.22
CA ALA A 47 -14.95 -4.43 -11.31
C ALA A 47 -15.91 -5.60 -11.14
N THR A 48 -17.17 -5.29 -10.84
CA THR A 48 -18.25 -6.26 -10.71
C THR A 48 -18.21 -7.11 -11.98
N ARG A 49 -17.82 -8.38 -11.83
CA ARG A 49 -18.02 -9.36 -12.90
C ARG A 49 -19.53 -9.57 -12.99
N ASN A 50 -20.15 -8.82 -13.90
CA ASN A 50 -21.49 -9.12 -14.41
C ASN A 50 -21.43 -10.42 -15.23
#